data_AF-A0A2G3J6J7-F1
#
_entry.id   AF-A0A2G3J6J7-F1
#
_cell.length_a   1.000
_cell.length_b   1.000
_cell.length_c   1.000
_cell.angle_alpha   90.00
_cell.angle_beta   90.00
_cell.angle_gamma   90.00
#
_symmetry.space_group_name_H-M   'P 1'
#
loop_
_entity.id
_entity.type
_entity.pdbx_description
1 polymer ?
#
loop_
_entity_poly.entity_id
_entity_poly.type
_entity_poly.pdbx_seq_one_letter_code
_entity_poly.pdbx_strand_id
1 'polypeptide(L)'
;MVGLVTYQPNRPSYILLGTSKAEEGVMTEEEHYRDIAIHALAGFQLIEVVLKDYIADYHDKVREFLPVDMVYEHKADEVTNAPLGKLLDIFGKINANKQLVVELRNLQSKRNDLAHRALVKLYWPAKNEFDFSGNSTQLDGLADDLGGLIEQIIVEHAKLFQIARE
;
A
#
# COMPACT_ATOMS: atom_id res chain seq x y z
N MET A 1 23.66 20.26 -53.60
CA MET A 1 22.69 19.18 -53.84
C MET A 1 21.59 19.35 -52.80
N VAL A 2 20.37 19.67 -53.25
CA VAL A 2 19.24 20.03 -52.39
C VAL A 2 18.56 18.75 -51.91
N GLY A 3 18.52 18.53 -50.60
CA GLY A 3 17.75 17.45 -49.97
C GLY A 3 16.49 18.04 -49.32
N LEU A 4 15.34 17.74 -49.91
CA LEU A 4 14.01 18.11 -49.41
C LEU A 4 13.72 17.37 -48.09
N VAL A 5 13.47 18.11 -47.01
CA VAL A 5 12.91 17.58 -45.75
C VAL A 5 11.39 17.69 -45.84
N THR A 6 10.71 16.55 -45.89
CA THR A 6 9.25 16.48 -45.78
C THR A 6 8.84 16.53 -44.31
N TYR A 7 7.91 17.42 -43.98
CA TYR A 7 7.29 17.58 -42.67
C TYR A 7 6.18 16.52 -42.49
N GLN A 8 6.20 15.79 -41.36
CA GLN A 8 5.15 14.85 -40.96
C GLN A 8 4.71 15.20 -39.53
N PRO A 9 3.48 15.73 -39.32
CA PRO A 9 2.95 16.03 -37.99
C PRO A 9 2.13 14.85 -37.47
N ASN A 10 2.59 14.25 -36.35
CA ASN A 10 1.92 13.26 -35.46
C ASN A 10 2.71 11.97 -35.22
N ARG A 11 3.82 12.08 -34.51
CA ARG A 11 4.21 11.04 -33.56
C ARG A 11 4.53 11.70 -32.23
N PRO A 12 3.93 11.30 -31.10
CA PRO A 12 4.40 11.73 -29.81
C PRO A 12 5.82 11.18 -29.62
N SER A 13 6.80 12.06 -29.72
CA SER A 13 8.19 11.79 -29.38
C SER A 13 8.25 11.55 -27.87
N TYR A 14 8.34 10.29 -27.46
CA TYR A 14 8.82 10.00 -26.11
C TYR A 14 10.27 10.45 -26.05
N ILE A 15 10.52 11.60 -25.43
CA ILE A 15 11.86 12.01 -25.06
C ILE A 15 12.29 11.03 -23.96
N LEU A 16 13.02 9.98 -24.36
CA LEU A 16 13.87 9.23 -23.45
C LEU A 16 14.96 10.19 -22.96
N LEU A 17 14.70 10.83 -21.82
CA LEU A 17 15.70 11.61 -21.10
C LEU A 17 16.75 10.65 -20.55
N GLY A 18 17.90 10.63 -21.26
CA GLY A 18 19.23 10.50 -20.68
C GLY A 18 19.54 9.25 -19.87
N THR A 19 20.14 8.27 -20.53
CA THR A 19 21.18 7.47 -19.87
C THR A 19 22.38 8.37 -19.60
N SER A 20 22.60 8.77 -18.35
CA SER A 20 23.83 9.44 -17.91
C SER A 20 24.40 8.74 -16.69
N LYS A 21 25.57 8.13 -16.90
CA LYS A 21 26.68 7.87 -15.99
C LYS A 21 26.38 7.66 -14.50
N ALA A 22 26.89 6.53 -14.00
CA ALA A 22 27.15 6.29 -12.58
C ALA A 22 28.08 7.39 -12.03
N GLU A 23 27.47 8.41 -11.44
CA GLU A 23 28.05 9.26 -10.41
C GLU A 23 27.37 8.83 -9.10
N GLU A 24 28.11 8.73 -7.99
CA GLU A 24 27.51 8.65 -6.65
C GLU A 24 26.73 9.95 -6.41
N GLY A 25 25.52 10.00 -6.96
CA GLY A 25 24.72 11.20 -7.10
C GLY A 25 23.85 11.40 -5.88
N VAL A 26 23.96 12.58 -5.28
CA VAL A 26 23.00 13.06 -4.27
C VAL A 26 21.60 12.98 -4.89
N MET A 27 20.76 12.13 -4.32
CA MET A 27 19.35 11.97 -4.71
C MET A 27 18.64 13.33 -4.63
N THR A 28 17.93 13.73 -5.68
CA THR A 28 17.18 14.98 -5.68
C THR A 28 15.98 14.89 -4.72
N GLU A 29 15.48 16.03 -4.23
CA GLU A 29 14.29 16.05 -3.35
C GLU A 29 13.06 15.43 -4.03
N GLU A 30 12.91 15.58 -5.34
CA GLU A 30 11.83 14.93 -6.10
C GLU A 30 12.01 13.40 -6.17
N GLU A 31 13.24 12.92 -6.39
CA GLU A 31 13.53 11.48 -6.41
C GLU A 31 13.32 10.85 -5.03
N HIS A 32 13.76 11.53 -3.97
CA HIS A 32 13.53 11.10 -2.61
C HIS A 32 12.03 11.05 -2.27
N TYR A 33 11.28 12.11 -2.59
CA TYR A 33 9.83 12.13 -2.43
C TYR A 33 9.14 10.99 -3.19
N ARG A 34 9.58 10.72 -4.42
CA ARG A 34 9.06 9.61 -5.24
C ARG A 34 9.31 8.26 -4.56
N ASP A 35 10.54 8.05 -4.10
CA ASP A 35 10.94 6.80 -3.47
C ASP A 35 10.14 6.54 -2.19
N ILE A 36 10.01 7.53 -1.31
CA ILE A 36 9.25 7.38 -0.07
C ILE A 36 7.73 7.25 -0.32
N ALA A 37 7.19 7.92 -1.33
CA ALA A 37 5.78 7.75 -1.73
C ALA A 37 5.50 6.31 -2.20
N ILE A 38 6.42 5.72 -2.96
CA ILE A 38 6.33 4.31 -3.37
C ILE A 38 6.41 3.38 -2.16
N HIS A 39 7.35 3.62 -1.24
CA HIS A 39 7.47 2.84 0.00
C HIS A 39 6.21 2.89 0.84
N ALA A 40 5.63 4.08 1.06
CA ALA A 40 4.39 4.23 1.81
C ALA A 40 3.20 3.53 1.11
N LEU A 41 3.09 3.64 -0.22
CA LEU A 41 2.07 2.90 -0.98
C LEU A 41 2.26 1.37 -0.88
N ALA A 42 3.51 0.89 -0.93
CA ALA A 42 3.83 -0.52 -0.73
C ALA A 42 3.47 -0.98 0.69
N GLY A 43 3.69 -0.16 1.72
CA GLY A 43 3.27 -0.46 3.09
C GLY A 43 1.76 -0.65 3.21
N PHE A 44 0.96 0.19 2.55
CA PHE A 44 -0.50 -0.03 2.49
C PHE A 44 -0.89 -1.33 1.78
N GLN A 45 -0.21 -1.68 0.69
CA GLN A 45 -0.45 -2.96 0.01
C GLN A 45 -0.08 -4.15 0.92
N LEU A 46 1.02 -4.03 1.67
CA LEU A 46 1.44 -5.06 2.59
C LEU A 46 0.44 -5.24 3.74
N ILE A 47 -0.12 -4.15 4.30
CA ILE A 47 -1.25 -4.21 5.24
C ILE A 47 -2.43 -4.98 4.65
N GLU A 48 -2.81 -4.71 3.40
CA GLU A 48 -3.91 -5.45 2.75
C GLU A 48 -3.59 -6.95 2.65
N VAL A 49 -2.36 -7.32 2.30
CA VAL A 49 -1.93 -8.73 2.20
C VAL A 49 -2.01 -9.40 3.57
N VAL A 50 -1.39 -8.84 4.61
CA VAL A 50 -1.37 -9.47 5.94
C VAL A 50 -2.76 -9.57 6.57
N LEU A 51 -3.65 -8.62 6.28
CA LEU A 51 -5.06 -8.71 6.71
C LEU A 51 -5.81 -9.83 6.00
N LYS A 52 -5.57 -10.03 4.70
CA LYS A 52 -6.19 -11.14 3.94
C LYS A 52 -5.76 -12.48 4.51
N ASP A 53 -4.45 -12.65 4.76
CA ASP A 53 -3.90 -13.87 5.35
C ASP A 53 -4.48 -14.12 6.74
N TYR A 54 -4.51 -13.11 7.61
CA TYR A 54 -5.14 -13.21 8.92
C TYR A 54 -6.60 -13.66 8.84
N ILE A 55 -7.40 -13.01 7.98
CA ILE A 55 -8.83 -13.29 7.85
C ILE A 55 -9.04 -14.71 7.33
N ALA A 56 -8.30 -15.12 6.31
CA ALA A 56 -8.37 -16.48 5.76
C ALA A 56 -8.05 -17.53 6.83
N ASP A 57 -6.94 -17.37 7.54
CA ASP A 57 -6.51 -18.32 8.58
C ASP A 57 -7.47 -18.35 9.77
N TYR A 58 -8.04 -17.21 10.16
CA TYR A 58 -9.08 -17.16 11.18
C TYR A 58 -10.30 -18.00 10.77
N HIS A 59 -10.76 -17.86 9.53
CA HIS A 59 -11.93 -18.60 9.04
C HIS A 59 -11.64 -20.09 8.87
N ASP A 60 -10.43 -20.47 8.45
CA ASP A 60 -10.02 -21.86 8.39
C ASP A 60 -9.94 -22.48 9.80
N LYS A 61 -9.43 -21.73 10.79
CA LYS A 61 -9.45 -22.15 12.20
C LYS A 61 -10.87 -22.33 12.72
N VAL A 62 -11.77 -21.38 12.46
CA VAL A 62 -13.19 -21.53 12.84
C VAL A 62 -13.78 -22.81 12.25
N ARG A 63 -13.51 -23.10 10.97
CA ARG A 63 -14.01 -24.32 10.31
C ARG A 63 -13.51 -25.60 10.98
N GLU A 64 -12.27 -25.63 11.47
CA GLU A 64 -11.73 -26.79 12.22
C GLU A 64 -12.51 -27.10 13.51
N PHE A 65 -13.15 -26.10 14.13
CA PHE A 65 -13.94 -26.27 15.37
C PHE A 65 -15.42 -26.55 15.15
N LEU A 66 -15.91 -26.43 13.91
CA LEU A 66 -17.32 -26.68 13.61
C LEU A 66 -17.60 -28.17 13.39
N PRO A 67 -18.77 -28.67 13.82
CA PRO A 67 -19.22 -30.01 13.45
C PRO A 67 -19.26 -30.21 11.93
N VAL A 68 -18.98 -31.42 11.47
CA VAL A 68 -18.86 -31.78 10.03
C VAL A 68 -20.15 -31.51 9.24
N ASP A 69 -21.30 -31.53 9.92
CA ASP A 69 -22.63 -31.30 9.35
C ASP A 69 -23.06 -29.83 9.37
N MET A 70 -22.26 -28.93 9.95
CA MET A 70 -22.57 -27.50 9.99
C MET A 70 -22.05 -26.79 8.74
N VAL A 71 -22.97 -26.17 7.99
CA VAL A 71 -22.63 -25.36 6.82
C VAL A 71 -21.96 -24.06 7.28
N TYR A 72 -20.69 -23.87 6.90
CA TYR A 72 -19.94 -22.64 7.13
C TYR A 72 -19.52 -22.00 5.82
N GLU A 73 -20.30 -21.02 5.39
CA GLU A 73 -20.06 -20.28 4.15
C GLU A 73 -19.21 -19.03 4.44
N HIS A 74 -17.90 -19.23 4.51
CA HIS A 74 -16.94 -18.14 4.25
C HIS A 74 -16.24 -18.44 2.94
N LYS A 75 -16.39 -17.56 1.95
CA LYS A 75 -15.73 -17.73 0.66
C LYS A 75 -14.45 -16.90 0.64
N ALA A 76 -13.32 -17.57 0.41
CA ALA A 76 -12.01 -16.92 0.34
C ALA A 76 -11.94 -15.83 -0.76
N ASP A 77 -12.75 -15.97 -1.82
CA ASP A 77 -12.85 -14.99 -2.91
C ASP A 77 -13.37 -13.61 -2.46
N GLU A 78 -14.20 -13.57 -1.41
CA GLU A 78 -14.75 -12.33 -0.85
C GLU A 78 -13.70 -11.47 -0.12
N VAL A 79 -12.58 -12.08 0.27
CA VAL A 79 -11.45 -11.47 0.98
C VAL A 79 -10.32 -11.13 0.01
N THR A 80 -10.00 -12.02 -0.94
CA THR A 80 -8.92 -11.84 -1.92
C THR A 80 -8.99 -10.51 -2.67
N ASN A 81 -10.20 -10.08 -3.07
CA ASN A 81 -10.42 -8.86 -3.84
C ASN A 81 -11.01 -7.71 -3.01
N ALA A 82 -11.10 -7.86 -1.68
CA ALA A 82 -11.65 -6.82 -0.83
C ALA A 82 -10.73 -5.60 -0.74
N PRO A 83 -11.28 -4.37 -0.83
CA PRO A 83 -10.51 -3.16 -0.56
C PRO A 83 -10.17 -3.06 0.94
N LEU A 84 -9.09 -2.33 1.29
CA LEU A 84 -8.64 -2.13 2.66
C LEU A 84 -9.78 -1.82 3.65
N GLY A 85 -10.70 -0.91 3.32
CA GLY A 85 -11.83 -0.59 4.20
C GLY A 85 -12.69 -1.80 4.57
N LYS A 86 -13.01 -2.67 3.59
CA LYS A 86 -13.76 -3.90 3.84
C LYS A 86 -12.95 -4.89 4.67
N LEU A 87 -11.64 -5.01 4.42
CA LEU A 87 -10.75 -5.85 5.21
C LEU A 87 -10.71 -5.40 6.68
N LEU A 88 -10.60 -4.09 6.92
CA LEU A 88 -10.62 -3.51 8.28
C LEU A 88 -11.96 -3.74 8.99
N ASP A 89 -13.08 -3.70 8.26
CA ASP A 89 -14.39 -4.00 8.83
C ASP A 89 -14.54 -5.47 9.23
N ILE A 90 -14.00 -6.40 8.44
CA ILE A 90 -13.98 -7.83 8.78
C ILE A 90 -13.05 -8.04 9.97
N PHE A 91 -11.79 -7.58 9.86
CA PHE A 91 -10.78 -7.67 10.92
C PHE A 91 -11.29 -7.10 12.25
N GLY A 92 -11.97 -5.95 12.23
CA GLY A 92 -12.56 -5.34 13.42
C GLY A 92 -13.65 -6.17 14.10
N LYS A 93 -14.32 -7.08 13.38
CA LYS A 93 -15.30 -8.01 13.95
C LYS A 93 -14.63 -9.21 14.60
N ILE A 94 -13.56 -9.73 14.00
CA ILE A 94 -12.95 -11.00 14.40
C ILE A 94 -11.72 -10.84 15.31
N ASN A 95 -11.07 -9.68 15.32
CA ASN A 95 -9.91 -9.41 16.16
C ASN A 95 -10.32 -8.70 17.47
N ALA A 96 -9.73 -9.13 18.60
CA ALA A 96 -10.02 -8.57 19.92
C ALA A 96 -9.29 -7.24 20.21
N ASN A 97 -8.14 -6.99 19.56
CA ASN A 97 -7.34 -5.79 19.73
C ASN A 97 -8.01 -4.57 19.03
N LYS A 98 -8.96 -3.95 19.74
CA LYS A 98 -9.72 -2.81 19.21
C LYS A 98 -8.88 -1.55 19.01
N GLN A 99 -7.77 -1.41 19.74
CA GLN A 99 -6.85 -0.29 19.57
C GLN A 99 -6.16 -0.35 18.21
N LEU A 100 -5.64 -1.52 17.83
CA LEU A 100 -5.05 -1.75 16.50
C LEU A 100 -6.04 -1.45 15.36
N VAL A 101 -7.30 -1.84 15.53
CA VAL A 101 -8.36 -1.55 14.53
C VAL A 101 -8.58 -0.04 14.36
N VAL A 102 -8.54 0.73 15.46
CA VAL A 102 -8.67 2.19 15.41
C VAL A 102 -7.48 2.82 14.69
N GLU A 103 -6.26 2.38 14.99
CA GLU A 103 -5.04 2.87 14.36
C GLU A 103 -5.02 2.60 12.85
N LEU A 104 -5.39 1.38 12.44
CA LEU A 104 -5.49 1.02 11.02
C LEU A 104 -6.55 1.84 10.27
N ARG A 105 -7.69 2.13 10.90
CA ARG A 105 -8.75 2.96 10.30
C ARG A 105 -8.30 4.41 10.09
N ASN A 106 -7.52 4.95 11.01
CA ASN A 106 -6.97 6.30 10.86
C ASN A 106 -6.05 6.39 9.63
N LEU A 107 -5.30 5.32 9.32
CA LEU A 107 -4.42 5.27 8.14
C LEU A 107 -5.15 5.13 6.80
N GLN A 108 -6.35 4.54 6.77
CA GLN A 108 -7.11 4.40 5.52
C GLN A 108 -7.37 5.78 4.86
N SER A 109 -7.64 6.81 5.68
CA SER A 109 -7.82 8.18 5.19
C SER A 109 -6.54 8.72 4.53
N LYS A 110 -5.37 8.46 5.16
CA LYS A 110 -4.05 8.86 4.66
C LYS A 110 -3.70 8.16 3.34
N ARG A 111 -4.12 6.91 3.10
CA ARG A 111 -3.89 6.19 1.84
C ARG A 111 -4.52 6.89 0.64
N ASN A 112 -5.81 7.25 0.77
CA ASN A 112 -6.56 7.88 -0.32
C ASN A 112 -5.93 9.21 -0.71
N ASP A 113 -5.56 9.96 0.32
CA ASP A 113 -4.84 11.20 0.23
C ASP A 113 -3.47 11.04 -0.46
N LEU A 114 -2.68 10.06 -0.06
CA LEU A 114 -1.37 9.76 -0.66
C LEU A 114 -1.49 9.39 -2.14
N ALA A 115 -2.37 8.43 -2.47
CA ALA A 115 -2.55 7.95 -3.82
C ALA A 115 -2.99 9.07 -4.78
N HIS A 116 -3.85 9.98 -4.32
CA HIS A 116 -4.30 11.10 -5.13
C HIS A 116 -3.26 12.23 -5.22
N ARG A 117 -2.68 12.63 -4.08
CA ARG A 117 -1.76 13.78 -4.03
C ARG A 117 -0.38 13.46 -4.61
N ALA A 118 0.21 12.30 -4.30
CA ALA A 118 1.55 11.98 -4.76
C ALA A 118 1.63 11.85 -6.29
N LEU A 119 0.66 11.18 -6.91
CA LEU A 119 0.64 11.03 -8.37
C LEU A 119 0.45 12.37 -9.09
N VAL A 120 -0.48 13.21 -8.61
CA VAL A 120 -0.69 14.54 -9.19
C VAL A 120 0.57 15.39 -9.03
N LYS A 121 1.23 15.38 -7.87
CA LYS A 121 2.41 16.23 -7.64
C LYS A 121 3.67 15.74 -8.36
N LEU A 122 3.83 14.42 -8.54
CA LEU A 122 4.97 13.85 -9.25
C LEU A 122 4.88 14.00 -10.78
N TYR A 123 3.67 13.91 -11.34
CA TYR A 123 3.50 13.78 -12.79
C TYR A 123 2.75 14.94 -13.45
N TRP A 124 2.16 15.87 -12.68
CA TRP A 124 1.50 17.04 -13.26
C TRP A 124 2.52 18.11 -13.72
N PRO A 125 2.37 18.71 -14.92
CA PRO A 125 3.37 19.64 -15.48
C PRO A 125 3.55 20.95 -14.70
N ALA A 126 2.56 21.35 -13.90
CA ALA A 126 2.65 22.53 -13.04
C ALA A 126 3.10 22.15 -11.62
N LYS A 127 4.37 21.78 -11.48
CA LYS A 127 5.01 21.42 -10.19
C LYS A 127 5.41 22.61 -9.33
N ASN A 128 5.33 23.83 -9.88
CA ASN A 128 5.79 25.04 -9.21
C ASN A 128 5.08 25.17 -7.85
N GLU A 129 5.87 25.42 -6.79
CA GLU A 129 5.45 25.58 -5.38
C GLU A 129 5.21 24.29 -4.56
N PHE A 130 5.51 23.09 -5.06
CA PHE A 130 5.45 21.88 -4.21
C PHE A 130 6.72 21.71 -3.35
N ASP A 131 6.54 21.70 -2.04
CA ASP A 131 7.60 21.41 -1.06
C ASP A 131 7.88 19.90 -0.98
N PHE A 132 8.77 19.40 -1.83
CA PHE A 132 9.15 17.99 -1.84
C PHE A 132 9.80 17.54 -0.52
N SER A 133 10.63 18.39 0.09
CA SER A 133 11.36 18.08 1.33
C SER A 133 10.40 17.88 2.51
N GLY A 134 9.54 18.85 2.78
CA GLY A 134 8.57 18.77 3.89
C GLY A 134 7.55 17.65 3.72
N ASN A 135 7.13 17.37 2.48
CA ASN A 135 6.23 16.25 2.20
C ASN A 135 6.96 14.90 2.32
N SER A 136 8.25 14.80 2.02
CA SER A 136 9.03 13.56 2.21
C SER A 136 9.10 13.17 3.68
N THR A 137 9.40 14.13 4.57
CA THR A 137 9.43 13.88 6.03
C THR A 137 8.08 13.36 6.58
N GLN A 138 6.96 13.87 6.06
CA GLN A 138 5.64 13.36 6.45
C GLN A 138 5.41 11.93 5.97
N LEU A 139 5.94 11.57 4.80
CA LEU A 139 5.86 10.22 4.26
C LEU A 139 6.79 9.24 4.96
N ASP A 140 7.96 9.69 5.43
CA ASP A 140 8.84 8.88 6.27
C ASP A 140 8.12 8.45 7.55
N GLY A 141 7.54 9.42 8.28
CA GLY A 141 6.76 9.11 9.49
C GLY A 141 5.56 8.18 9.20
N LEU A 142 4.94 8.31 8.03
CA LEU A 142 3.88 7.41 7.61
C LEU A 142 4.40 6.00 7.29
N ALA A 143 5.56 5.87 6.66
CA ALA A 143 6.19 4.58 6.36
C ALA A 143 6.55 3.83 7.66
N ASP A 144 7.08 4.55 8.65
CA ASP A 144 7.36 4.00 9.98
C ASP A 144 6.07 3.55 10.69
N ASP A 145 5.01 4.39 10.68
CA ASP A 145 3.69 4.04 11.21
C ASP A 145 3.15 2.74 10.58
N LEU A 146 3.28 2.62 9.24
CA LEU A 146 2.86 1.44 8.49
C LEU A 146 3.63 0.20 8.91
N GLY A 147 4.96 0.30 9.04
CA GLY A 147 5.82 -0.79 9.51
C GLY A 147 5.40 -1.31 10.88
N GLY A 148 5.21 -0.40 11.85
CA GLY A 148 4.78 -0.76 13.20
C GLY A 148 3.40 -1.44 13.23
N LEU A 149 2.47 -1.02 12.38
CA LEU A 149 1.14 -1.64 12.31
C LEU A 149 1.16 -3.02 11.63
N ILE A 150 2.03 -3.21 10.63
CA ILE A 150 2.24 -4.52 10.01
C ILE A 150 2.76 -5.51 11.06
N GLU A 151 3.75 -5.10 11.85
CA GLU A 151 4.27 -5.93 12.95
C GLU A 151 3.18 -6.30 13.96
N GLN A 152 2.33 -5.35 14.34
CA GLN A 152 1.21 -5.62 15.23
C GLN A 152 0.20 -6.61 14.63
N ILE A 153 -0.12 -6.51 13.33
CA ILE A 153 -1.01 -7.48 12.66
C ILE A 153 -0.37 -8.87 12.68
N ILE A 154 0.94 -8.98 12.39
CA ILE A 154 1.67 -10.26 12.42
C ILE A 154 1.65 -10.87 13.83
N VAL A 155 1.80 -10.05 14.87
CA VAL A 155 1.71 -10.50 16.27
C VAL A 155 0.30 -11.03 16.57
N GLU A 156 -0.75 -10.33 16.16
CA GLU A 156 -2.13 -10.83 16.32
C GLU A 156 -2.36 -12.11 15.52
N HIS A 157 -1.79 -12.22 14.33
CA HIS A 157 -1.89 -13.39 13.48
C HIS A 157 -1.24 -14.62 14.12
N ALA A 158 -0.05 -14.45 14.70
CA ALA A 158 0.64 -15.51 15.43
C ALA A 158 -0.19 -16.08 16.59
N LYS A 159 -1.01 -15.26 17.26
CA LYS A 159 -1.89 -15.71 18.35
C LYS A 159 -2.95 -16.71 17.88
N LEU A 160 -3.41 -16.64 16.63
CA LEU A 160 -4.37 -17.61 16.07
C LEU A 160 -3.84 -19.05 16.15
N PHE A 161 -2.52 -19.23 16.03
CA PHE A 161 -1.87 -20.54 16.05
C PHE A 161 -1.45 -21.00 17.45
N GLN A 162 -1.42 -20.09 18.43
CA GLN A 162 -1.07 -20.42 19.81
C GLN A 162 -2.28 -20.99 20.58
N ILE A 163 -3.50 -20.53 20.26
CA ILE A 163 -4.74 -20.95 20.93
C ILE A 163 -5.09 -22.43 20.61
N ALA A 164 -4.60 -23.00 19.52
CA ALA A 164 -4.91 -24.37 19.10
C ALA A 164 -4.11 -25.48 19.86
N ARG A 165 -3.34 -25.14 20.90
CA ARG A 165 -2.45 -26.09 21.62
C ARG A 165 -2.85 -26.40 23.07
N GLU A 166 -4.00 -25.93 23.53
CA GLU A 166 -4.57 -26.26 24.86
C GLU A 166 -5.79 -27.16 24.73
#